data_AF-A0A377WQ69-F1
#
_entry.id   AF-A0A377WQ69-F1
#
_cell.length_a   1.000
_cell.length_b   1.000
_cell.length_c   1.000
_cell.angle_alpha   90.00
_cell.angle_beta   90.00
_cell.angle_gamma   90.00
#
_symmetry.space_group_name_H-M   'P 1'
#
loop_
_entity.id
_entity.type
_entity.pdbx_description
1 polymer ?
#
loop_
_entity_poly.entity_id
_entity_poly.type
_entity_poly.pdbx_seq_one_letter_code
_entity_poly.pdbx_strand_id
1 'polypeptide(L)'
;MKALRKKGLRCEADLRNEKIGFKIREQTLARIPFLLIVGDAEENAARVTVRDRTGRCMGTLLLNEAADAIKIFCQPPEVHLD
;
A
#
# COMPACT_ATOMS: atom_id res chain seq x y z
N MET A 1 -2.85 -8.30 -6.15
CA MET A 1 -1.84 -7.82 -7.15
C MET A 1 -2.41 -7.33 -8.48
N LYS A 2 -3.25 -8.12 -9.19
CA LYS A 2 -3.78 -7.71 -10.52
C LYS A 2 -4.46 -6.33 -10.52
N ALA A 3 -5.26 -6.01 -9.50
CA ALA A 3 -5.95 -4.73 -9.37
C ALA A 3 -4.99 -3.52 -9.29
N LEU A 4 -3.93 -3.63 -8.48
CA LEU A 4 -2.90 -2.58 -8.33
C LEU A 4 -2.15 -2.35 -9.65
N ARG A 5 -1.70 -3.43 -10.29
CA ARG A 5 -0.97 -3.35 -11.57
C ARG A 5 -1.82 -2.76 -12.69
N LYS A 6 -3.11 -3.11 -12.77
CA LYS A 6 -4.07 -2.51 -13.74
C LYS A 6 -4.20 -1.00 -13.60
N LYS A 7 -3.94 -0.45 -12.41
CA LYS A 7 -3.95 1.00 -12.15
C LYS A 7 -2.60 1.68 -12.38
N GLY A 8 -1.61 0.95 -12.90
CA GLY A 8 -0.26 1.47 -13.18
C GLY A 8 0.67 1.49 -11.96
N LEU A 9 0.26 0.90 -10.84
CA LEU A 9 1.08 0.87 -9.62
C LEU A 9 2.12 -0.25 -9.69
N ARG A 10 3.36 0.08 -9.32
CA ARG A 10 4.40 -0.92 -9.04
C ARG A 10 4.17 -1.49 -7.66
N CYS A 11 4.00 -2.81 -7.58
CA CYS A 11 3.76 -3.50 -6.32
C CYS A 11 4.41 -4.89 -6.32
N GLU A 12 4.81 -5.33 -5.14
CA GLU A 12 5.32 -6.68 -4.86
C GLU A 12 4.65 -7.23 -3.60
N ALA A 13 4.54 -8.55 -3.49
CA ALA A 13 3.96 -9.21 -2.32
C ALA A 13 5.07 -9.94 -1.56
N ASP A 14 5.23 -9.60 -0.28
CA ASP A 14 6.18 -10.27 0.61
C ASP A 14 5.51 -11.49 1.29
N LEU A 15 5.66 -12.65 0.67
CA LEU A 15 5.05 -13.91 1.11
C LEU A 15 5.96 -14.76 2.00
N ARG A 16 7.11 -14.24 2.45
CA ARG A 16 8.04 -15.00 3.31
C ARG A 16 7.38 -15.36 4.63
N ASN A 17 7.72 -16.51 5.22
CA ASN A 17 7.20 -16.89 6.54
C ASN A 17 7.98 -16.19 7.68
N GLU A 18 7.79 -14.87 7.79
CA GLU A 18 8.49 -14.00 8.74
C GLU A 18 7.51 -13.19 9.57
N LYS A 19 7.96 -12.73 10.75
CA LYS A 19 7.14 -11.86 11.61
C LYS A 19 6.72 -10.59 10.85
N ILE A 20 5.44 -10.23 10.92
CA ILE A 20 4.91 -9.06 10.20
C ILE A 20 5.66 -7.75 10.54
N GLY A 21 6.04 -7.57 11.81
CA GLY A 21 6.83 -6.42 12.25
C GLY A 21 8.22 -6.35 11.62
N PHE A 22 8.85 -7.49 11.35
CA PHE A 22 10.13 -7.57 10.65
C PHE A 22 9.96 -7.11 9.19
N LYS A 23 8.98 -7.66 8.48
CA LYS A 23 8.66 -7.25 7.10
C LYS A 23 8.36 -5.75 6.99
N ILE A 24 7.50 -5.23 7.88
CA ILE A 24 7.16 -3.80 7.91
C ILE A 24 8.43 -2.95 8.08
N ARG A 25 9.30 -3.32 9.04
CA ARG A 25 10.55 -2.58 9.31
C ARG A 25 11.48 -2.62 8.12
N GLU A 26 11.69 -3.77 7.50
CA GLU A 26 12.57 -3.92 6.33
C GLU A 26 12.07 -3.08 5.15
N GLN A 27 10.78 -3.13 4.81
CA GLN A 27 10.23 -2.35 3.70
C GLN A 27 10.21 -0.84 4.00
N THR A 28 10.06 -0.46 5.27
CA THR A 28 10.20 0.94 5.70
C THR A 28 11.64 1.42 5.49
N LEU A 29 12.64 0.61 5.84
CA LEU A 29 14.07 0.92 5.61
C LEU A 29 14.40 0.99 4.11
N ALA A 30 13.77 0.14 3.29
CA ALA A 30 13.85 0.18 1.83
C ALA A 30 13.13 1.38 1.19
N ARG A 31 12.54 2.28 2.00
CA ARG A 31 11.83 3.49 1.58
C ARG A 31 10.65 3.21 0.64
N ILE A 32 9.98 2.07 0.83
CA ILE A 32 8.73 1.79 0.11
C ILE A 32 7.67 2.82 0.58
N PRO A 33 7.04 3.58 -0.33
CA PRO A 33 6.18 4.71 0.04
C PRO A 33 4.89 4.27 0.75
N PHE A 34 4.35 3.11 0.38
CA PHE A 34 3.12 2.56 0.91
C PHE A 34 3.24 1.05 1.15
N LEU A 35 2.78 0.62 2.32
CA LEU A 35 2.60 -0.79 2.66
C LEU A 35 1.10 -1.10 2.69
N LEU A 36 0.70 -2.14 1.97
CA LEU A 36 -0.61 -2.74 2.08
C LEU A 36 -0.47 -4.00 2.94
N ILE A 37 -1.05 -3.97 4.13
CA ILE A 37 -0.96 -5.05 5.11
C ILE A 37 -2.28 -5.81 5.10
N VAL A 38 -2.18 -7.13 4.99
CA VAL A 38 -3.32 -8.06 4.98
C VAL A 38 -3.05 -9.14 6.01
N GLY A 39 -3.87 -9.19 7.06
CA GLY A 39 -3.98 -10.36 7.94
C GLY A 39 -5.33 -11.04 7.76
N ASP A 40 -5.65 -11.98 8.65
CA ASP A 40 -6.86 -12.80 8.57
C ASP A 40 -8.15 -11.95 8.54
N ALA A 41 -8.19 -10.87 9.33
CA ALA A 41 -9.35 -9.98 9.38
C ALA A 41 -9.55 -9.21 8.06
N GLU A 42 -8.47 -8.69 7.49
CA GLU A 42 -8.49 -8.00 6.19
C GLU A 42 -8.85 -8.95 5.05
N GLU A 43 -8.30 -10.16 5.04
CA GLU A 43 -8.60 -11.17 4.02
C GLU A 43 -10.08 -11.54 4.01
N ASN A 44 -10.65 -11.86 5.18
CA ASN A 44 -12.06 -12.20 5.32
C ASN A 44 -13.00 -11.05 4.90
N ALA A 45 -12.57 -9.80 5.06
CA ALA A 45 -13.36 -8.62 4.70
C ALA A 45 -13.07 -8.10 3.28
N ALA A 46 -12.16 -8.73 2.51
CA ALA A 46 -11.64 -8.22 1.24
C ALA A 46 -11.09 -6.79 1.34
N ARG A 47 -10.48 -6.47 2.49
CA ARG A 47 -9.88 -5.17 2.80
C ARG A 47 -8.36 -5.25 2.85
N VAL A 48 -7.73 -4.09 2.98
CA VAL A 48 -6.29 -3.92 3.17
C VAL A 48 -6.06 -2.75 4.11
N THR A 49 -5.14 -2.88 5.05
CA THR A 49 -4.70 -1.77 5.89
C THR A 49 -3.57 -1.03 5.18
N VAL A 50 -3.76 0.27 4.91
CA VAL A 50 -2.79 1.09 4.18
C VAL A 50 -1.96 1.91 5.16
N ARG A 51 -0.63 1.76 5.07
CA ARG A 51 0.33 2.47 5.90
C ARG A 51 1.33 3.20 5.03
N ASP A 52 1.60 4.47 5.34
CA ASP A 52 2.65 5.24 4.66
C ASP A 52 4.03 4.98 5.30
N ARG A 53 5.08 5.44 4.61
CA ARG A 53 6.47 5.31 5.09
C ARG A 53 6.78 6.05 6.40
N THR A 54 5.95 7.00 6.82
CA THR A 54 6.11 7.71 8.12
C THR A 54 5.53 6.90 9.27
N GLY A 55 4.83 5.82 8.95
CA GLY A 55 4.18 4.95 9.90
C GLY A 55 2.71 5.31 10.15
N ARG A 56 2.17 6.34 9.49
CA ARG A 56 0.76 6.74 9.59
C ARG A 56 -0.11 5.73 8.87
N CYS A 57 -1.19 5.29 9.52
CA CYS A 57 -2.23 4.49 8.90
C CYS A 57 -3.27 5.39 8.24
N MET A 58 -3.61 5.08 7.00
CA MET A 58 -4.70 5.73 6.24
C MET A 58 -6.05 5.00 6.43
N GLY A 59 -6.05 3.96 7.27
CA GLY A 59 -7.21 3.12 7.55
C GLY A 59 -7.18 1.79 6.80
N THR A 60 -8.23 1.01 7.03
CA THR A 60 -8.48 -0.27 6.38
C THR A 60 -9.53 -0.03 5.30
N LEU A 61 -9.18 -0.25 4.04
CA LEU A 61 -9.99 0.10 2.85
C LEU A 61 -10.25 -1.14 2.00
N LEU A 62 -11.25 -1.11 1.12
CA LEU A 62 -11.33 -2.13 0.07
C LEU A 62 -10.09 -2.04 -0.82
N LEU A 63 -9.64 -3.17 -1.38
CA LEU A 63 -8.43 -3.22 -2.21
C LEU A 63 -8.48 -2.20 -3.37
N ASN A 64 -9.64 -2.03 -3.98
CA ASN A 64 -9.80 -1.07 -5.08
C ASN A 64 -9.68 0.38 -4.61
N GLU A 65 -10.31 0.72 -3.48
CA GLU A 65 -10.25 2.06 -2.87
C GLU A 65 -8.81 2.41 -2.46
N ALA A 66 -8.10 1.48 -1.82
CA ALA A 66 -6.69 1.65 -1.48
C ALA A 66 -5.84 1.94 -2.72
N ALA A 67 -6.12 1.24 -3.83
CA ALA A 67 -5.40 1.43 -5.07
C ALA A 67 -5.71 2.79 -5.75
N ASP A 68 -6.93 3.30 -5.64
CA ASP A 68 -7.27 4.65 -6.11
C ASP A 68 -6.58 5.72 -5.25
N ALA A 69 -6.64 5.57 -3.93
CA ALA A 69 -5.98 6.49 -3.01
C ALA A 69 -4.48 6.57 -3.28
N ILE A 70 -3.78 5.43 -3.34
CA ILE A 70 -2.33 5.39 -3.62
C ILE A 70 -2.00 6.03 -4.97
N LYS A 71 -2.84 5.81 -6.00
CA LYS A 71 -2.61 6.40 -7.32
C LYS A 71 -2.58 7.93 -7.25
N ILE A 72 -3.47 8.56 -6.49
CA ILE A 72 -3.50 10.02 -6.31
C ILE A 72 -2.18 10.51 -5.69
N PHE A 73 -1.68 9.83 -4.65
CA PHE A 73 -0.39 10.19 -4.02
C PHE A 73 0.83 9.96 -4.91
N CYS A 74 0.72 9.10 -5.92
CA CYS A 74 1.80 8.79 -6.86
C CYS A 74 1.76 9.65 -8.13
N GLN A 75 0.77 10.54 -8.28
CA GLN A 75 0.75 11.50 -9.38
C GLN A 75 1.63 12.71 -9.04
N PRO A 76 2.36 13.28 -10.02
CA PRO A 76 3.00 14.56 -9.82
C PRO A 76 1.92 15.60 -9.46
N PRO A 77 2.22 16.58 -8.58
CA PRO A 77 1.32 17.69 -8.36
C PRO A 77 1.03 18.35 -9.71
N GLU A 78 -0.24 18.71 -9.96
CA GLU A 78 -0.60 19.46 -11.16
C GLU A 78 0.20 20.77 -11.16
N VAL A 79 1.14 20.87 -12.09
CA VAL A 79 1.87 22.10 -12.34
C VAL A 79 1.00 22.92 -13.28
N HIS A 80 0.24 23.87 -12.75
CA HIS A 80 -0.32 24.92 -13.60
C HIS A 80 0.84 25.84 -14.02
N LEU A 81 1.14 25.85 -15.32
CA LEU A 81 2.02 26.84 -15.93
C LEU A 81 1.12 28.02 -16.32
N ASP A 82 1.15 29.08 -15.52
CA ASP A 82 0.69 30.41 -15.93
C ASP A 82 1.72 31.06 -16.88
#